data_AF-A0A961KLQ4-F1
#
_entry.id   AF-A0A961KLQ4-F1
#
_cell.length_a   1.000
_cell.length_b   1.000
_cell.length_c   1.000
_cell.angle_alpha   90.00
_cell.angle_beta   90.00
_cell.angle_gamma   90.00
#
_symmetry.space_group_name_H-M   'P 1'
#
loop_
_entity.id
_entity.type
_entity.pdbx_description
1 polymer ?
#
loop_
_entity_poly.entity_id
_entity_poly.type
_entity_poly.pdbx_seq_one_letter_code
_entity_poly.pdbx_strand_id
1 'polypeptide(L)'
;MSDLRPFTAALALAGLVACGRPVPDLGGLAGLGEPEVTRMTQAAPPGADPGTCWGKHATPAIIETVTNQVMMQPAEVLSDGTVTRPAIYKTETMQQIVRERRETWFQTPCEQAMTPEFVASLQRALTARHLYRGPVSGEMDARTRAAVRRYQQPLGLDSGILSLAAARELGLVAVERDKT
;
A
#
# COMPACT_ATOMS: atom_id res chain seq x y z
N MET A 1 19.89 -31.73 71.89
CA MET A 1 19.34 -30.51 71.26
C MET A 1 20.53 -29.62 70.99
N SER A 2 20.64 -29.05 69.78
CA SER A 2 21.86 -28.60 69.05
C SER A 2 22.33 -29.66 68.04
N ASP A 3 22.65 -29.38 66.78
CA ASP A 3 22.80 -28.08 66.09
C ASP A 3 22.74 -28.22 64.55
N LEU A 4 22.71 -27.05 63.91
CA LEU A 4 22.40 -26.66 62.52
C LEU A 4 23.25 -27.23 61.36
N ARG A 5 22.57 -27.36 60.20
CA ARG A 5 23.07 -27.34 58.79
C ARG A 5 23.33 -25.87 58.34
N PRO A 6 24.05 -25.51 57.23
CA PRO A 6 24.03 -26.20 55.93
C PRO A 6 25.29 -26.13 55.03
N PHE A 7 25.27 -26.98 53.98
CA PHE A 7 26.19 -27.05 52.85
C PHE A 7 25.84 -25.98 51.80
N THR A 8 26.83 -25.22 51.33
CA THR A 8 26.75 -24.38 50.13
C THR A 8 27.74 -24.88 49.08
N ALA A 9 27.22 -25.28 47.92
CA ALA A 9 27.99 -25.54 46.71
C ALA A 9 27.36 -24.71 45.59
N ALA A 10 28.10 -23.76 45.02
CA ALA A 10 27.67 -22.97 43.88
C ALA A 10 28.76 -22.96 42.80
N LEU A 11 28.34 -23.39 41.62
CA LEU A 11 29.05 -23.64 40.38
C LEU A 11 29.66 -22.36 39.76
N ALA A 12 30.83 -22.52 39.13
CA ALA A 12 31.54 -21.50 38.37
C ALA A 12 30.84 -21.12 37.06
N LEU A 13 30.67 -19.81 36.82
CA LEU A 13 30.26 -19.22 35.53
C LEU A 13 31.45 -19.13 34.57
N ALA A 14 31.30 -19.71 33.38
CA ALA A 14 32.17 -19.45 32.22
C ALA A 14 31.63 -18.23 31.44
N GLY A 15 32.39 -17.13 31.41
CA GLY A 15 32.06 -15.93 30.63
C GLY A 15 32.59 -16.03 29.20
N LEU A 16 31.69 -15.99 28.23
CA LEU A 16 32.02 -15.78 26.81
C LEU A 16 32.28 -14.29 26.57
N VAL A 17 33.54 -13.92 26.37
CA VAL A 17 33.95 -12.57 25.94
C VAL A 17 33.69 -12.44 24.44
N ALA A 18 32.74 -11.59 24.06
CA ALA A 18 32.50 -11.20 22.67
C ALA A 18 33.51 -10.10 22.27
N CYS A 19 34.33 -10.34 21.25
CA CYS A 19 35.16 -9.30 20.64
C CYS A 19 34.29 -8.41 19.73
N GLY A 20 33.84 -7.26 20.24
CA GLY A 20 33.38 -6.15 19.42
C GLY A 20 34.58 -5.40 18.83
N ARG A 21 34.79 -5.47 17.51
CA ARG A 21 35.72 -4.57 16.81
C ARG A 21 35.00 -3.25 16.50
N PRO A 22 35.58 -2.08 16.80
CA PRO A 22 35.08 -0.81 16.28
C PRO A 22 35.34 -0.78 14.77
N VAL A 23 34.27 -0.63 13.99
CA VAL A 23 34.36 -0.40 12.55
C VAL A 23 34.87 1.04 12.38
N PRO A 24 35.94 1.30 11.61
CA PRO A 24 36.43 2.64 11.36
C PRO A 24 35.37 3.47 10.63
N ASP A 25 35.17 4.68 11.15
CA ASP A 25 34.28 5.71 10.64
C ASP A 25 34.70 6.12 9.21
N LEU A 26 33.93 5.68 8.22
CA LEU A 26 34.03 6.12 6.83
C LEU A 26 33.35 7.48 6.66
N GLY A 27 33.82 8.48 7.42
CA GLY A 27 33.35 9.88 7.39
C GLY A 27 33.67 10.65 6.11
N GLY A 28 33.90 9.96 4.98
CA GLY A 28 34.34 10.54 3.71
C GLY A 28 33.34 10.43 2.55
N LEU A 29 32.15 9.84 2.76
CA LEU A 29 31.12 9.70 1.71
C LEU A 29 29.85 10.52 1.98
N ALA A 30 29.85 11.41 2.98
CA ALA A 30 28.73 12.29 3.31
C ALA A 30 28.45 13.40 2.27
N GLY A 31 29.11 13.38 1.10
CA GLY A 31 28.95 14.35 0.02
C GLY A 31 28.07 13.89 -1.15
N LEU A 32 27.69 12.61 -1.19
CA LEU A 32 26.67 12.12 -2.11
C LEU A 32 25.39 11.90 -1.31
N GLY A 33 24.81 13.00 -0.82
CA GLY A 33 23.42 12.97 -0.40
C GLY A 33 22.61 12.42 -1.57
N GLU A 34 21.98 11.26 -1.39
CA GLU A 34 20.94 10.79 -2.28
C GLU A 34 19.99 11.98 -2.50
N PRO A 35 19.57 12.30 -3.75
CA PRO A 35 18.64 13.38 -3.94
C PRO A 35 17.43 13.09 -3.07
N GLU A 36 17.24 13.91 -2.03
CA GLU A 36 16.07 13.81 -1.18
C GLU A 36 14.88 14.04 -2.09
N VAL A 37 14.25 12.93 -2.49
CA VAL A 37 13.00 12.97 -3.23
C VAL A 37 12.02 13.54 -2.22
N THR A 38 11.87 14.87 -2.24
CA THR A 38 10.91 15.60 -1.42
C THR A 38 9.52 15.11 -1.81
N ARG A 39 9.08 14.02 -1.19
CA ARG A 39 7.68 13.61 -1.21
C ARG A 39 6.94 14.69 -0.45
N MET A 40 6.48 15.71 -1.18
CA MET A 40 5.43 16.59 -0.69
C MET A 40 4.25 15.69 -0.32
N THR A 41 4.11 15.42 0.97
CA THR A 41 3.00 14.63 1.50
C THR A 41 1.82 15.58 1.57
N GLN A 42 1.22 15.86 0.40
CA GLN A 42 0.03 16.70 0.32
C GLN A 42 -1.07 16.02 1.15
N ALA A 43 -1.76 16.81 1.98
CA ALA A 43 -2.87 16.33 2.80
C ALA A 43 -4.20 16.32 2.02
N ALA A 44 -4.29 17.09 0.93
CA ALA A 44 -5.48 17.26 0.11
C ALA A 44 -5.09 17.56 -1.36
N PRO A 45 -5.97 17.30 -2.34
CA PRO A 45 -5.73 17.70 -3.72
C PRO A 45 -5.68 19.23 -3.88
N PRO A 46 -4.99 19.74 -4.92
CA PRO A 46 -5.02 21.16 -5.25
C PRO A 46 -6.45 21.68 -5.44
N GLY A 47 -6.79 22.80 -4.79
CA GLY A 47 -8.11 23.42 -4.89
C GLY A 47 -9.19 22.82 -3.98
N ALA A 48 -8.84 21.99 -3.01
CA ALA A 48 -9.79 21.48 -2.02
C ALA A 48 -10.41 22.59 -1.17
N ASP A 49 -11.73 22.53 -0.95
CA ASP A 49 -12.46 23.47 -0.11
C ASP A 49 -11.97 23.43 1.35
N PRO A 50 -11.90 24.58 2.06
CA PRO A 50 -11.55 24.62 3.46
C PRO A 50 -12.45 23.73 4.32
N GLY A 51 -11.86 23.02 5.28
CA GLY A 51 -12.61 22.14 6.19
C GLY A 51 -12.96 20.76 5.61
N THR A 52 -12.57 20.46 4.37
CA THR A 52 -12.70 19.10 3.81
C THR A 52 -11.47 18.24 4.13
N CYS A 53 -11.71 16.96 4.42
CA CYS A 53 -10.65 16.00 4.71
C CYS A 53 -10.54 14.97 3.57
N TRP A 54 -9.31 14.60 3.22
CA TRP A 54 -9.03 13.82 2.02
C TRP A 54 -8.16 12.60 2.33
N GLY A 55 -8.52 11.48 1.72
CA GLY A 55 -7.70 10.29 1.60
C GLY A 55 -7.06 10.21 0.22
N LYS A 56 -5.91 9.55 0.15
CA LYS A 56 -5.22 9.25 -1.10
C LYS A 56 -5.02 7.76 -1.27
N HIS A 57 -5.42 7.22 -2.41
CA HIS A 57 -5.14 5.84 -2.80
C HIS A 57 -4.24 5.85 -4.04
N ALA A 58 -3.12 5.12 -3.98
CA ALA A 58 -2.18 5.02 -5.08
C ALA A 58 -2.23 3.63 -5.71
N THR A 59 -2.68 3.54 -6.95
CA THR A 59 -2.57 2.33 -7.75
C THR A 59 -1.14 2.25 -8.31
N PRO A 60 -0.39 1.17 -8.05
CA PRO A 60 1.00 1.06 -8.50
C PRO A 60 1.10 0.90 -10.02
N ALA A 61 2.25 1.32 -10.56
CA ALA A 61 2.60 1.02 -11.93
C ALA A 61 2.85 -0.49 -12.10
N ILE A 62 2.49 -1.03 -13.27
CA ILE A 62 2.90 -2.37 -13.70
C ILE A 62 3.93 -2.20 -14.80
N ILE A 63 5.12 -2.75 -14.56
CA ILE A 63 6.22 -2.84 -15.50
C ILE A 63 6.31 -4.29 -15.94
N GLU A 64 6.29 -4.52 -17.25
CA GLU A 64 6.41 -5.87 -17.82
C GLU A 64 7.58 -5.92 -18.80
N THR A 65 8.17 -7.10 -18.90
CA THR A 65 9.18 -7.40 -19.93
C THR A 65 8.45 -7.85 -21.18
N VAL A 66 8.43 -6.99 -22.20
CA VAL A 66 7.74 -7.24 -23.47
C VAL A 66 8.77 -7.72 -24.49
N THR A 67 8.46 -8.86 -25.14
CA THR A 67 9.26 -9.41 -26.24
C THR A 67 8.51 -9.21 -27.56
N ASN A 68 9.10 -8.44 -28.48
CA ASN A 68 8.55 -8.15 -29.80
C ASN A 68 9.42 -8.80 -30.88
N GLN A 69 8.78 -9.32 -31.93
CA GLN A 69 9.47 -9.73 -33.16
C GLN A 69 9.32 -8.64 -34.21
N VAL A 70 10.41 -7.91 -34.45
CA VAL A 70 10.46 -6.83 -35.43
C VAL A 70 10.92 -7.40 -36.77
N MET A 71 10.11 -7.27 -37.80
CA MET A 71 10.50 -7.65 -39.17
C MET A 71 11.54 -6.65 -39.66
N MET A 72 12.77 -7.13 -39.86
CA MET A 72 13.87 -6.33 -40.38
C MET A 72 13.82 -6.26 -41.91
N GLN A 73 13.39 -7.34 -42.55
CA GLN A 73 13.28 -7.44 -44.00
C GLN A 73 12.07 -8.29 -44.37
N PRO A 74 11.20 -7.84 -45.30
CA PRO A 74 10.09 -8.65 -45.79
C PRO A 74 10.58 -9.80 -46.66
N ALA A 75 9.71 -10.79 -46.87
CA ALA A 75 9.97 -11.87 -47.80
C ALA A 75 9.95 -11.35 -49.24
N GLU A 76 10.83 -11.89 -50.10
CA GLU A 76 10.75 -11.69 -51.54
C GLU A 76 9.91 -12.80 -52.17
N VAL A 77 8.92 -12.41 -52.97
CA VAL A 77 7.94 -13.31 -53.56
C VAL A 77 7.77 -12.96 -55.03
N LEU A 78 7.78 -13.97 -55.90
CA LEU A 78 7.51 -13.86 -57.33
C LEU A 78 6.02 -13.59 -57.61
N SER A 79 5.68 -13.17 -58.83
CA SER A 79 4.30 -12.92 -59.26
C SER A 79 3.41 -14.17 -59.25
N ASP A 80 4.00 -15.37 -59.29
CA ASP A 80 3.32 -16.65 -59.18
C ASP A 80 3.07 -17.10 -57.72
N GLY A 81 3.52 -16.32 -56.73
CA GLY A 81 3.39 -16.62 -55.30
C GLY A 81 4.55 -17.42 -54.70
N THR A 82 5.57 -17.77 -55.49
CA THR A 82 6.74 -18.51 -54.99
C THR A 82 7.66 -17.61 -54.16
N VAL A 83 7.97 -17.99 -52.92
CA VAL A 83 8.88 -17.26 -52.02
C VAL A 83 10.33 -17.56 -52.38
N THR A 84 11.09 -16.55 -52.82
CA THR A 84 12.51 -16.67 -53.18
C THR A 84 13.43 -16.39 -51.99
N ARG A 85 12.99 -15.51 -51.06
CA ARG A 85 13.73 -15.22 -49.83
C ARG A 85 12.74 -15.04 -48.66
N PRO A 86 12.91 -15.77 -47.54
CA PRO A 86 12.03 -15.59 -46.39
C PRO A 86 12.28 -14.24 -45.69
N ALA A 87 11.29 -13.78 -44.94
CA ALA A 87 11.42 -12.58 -44.11
C ALA A 87 12.44 -12.80 -42.98
N ILE A 88 13.19 -11.75 -42.64
CA ILE A 88 14.15 -11.74 -41.53
C ILE A 88 13.55 -10.96 -40.37
N TYR A 89 13.54 -11.56 -39.18
CA TYR A 89 13.03 -10.96 -37.95
C TYR A 89 14.13 -10.81 -36.90
N LYS A 90 13.98 -9.80 -36.05
CA LYS A 90 14.79 -9.59 -34.85
C LYS A 90 13.89 -9.70 -33.62
N THR A 91 14.35 -10.43 -32.62
CA THR A 91 13.67 -10.46 -31.32
C THR A 91 14.22 -9.34 -30.46
N GLU A 92 13.34 -8.46 -29.99
CA GLU A 92 13.68 -7.37 -29.08
C GLU A 92 12.94 -7.55 -27.77
N THR A 93 13.67 -7.48 -26.65
CA THR A 93 13.11 -7.57 -25.30
C THR A 93 13.36 -6.26 -24.59
N MET A 94 12.30 -5.62 -24.08
CA MET A 94 12.38 -4.35 -23.38
C MET A 94 11.43 -4.28 -22.19
N GLN A 95 11.79 -3.49 -21.18
CA GLN A 95 10.89 -3.17 -20.09
C GLN A 95 9.93 -2.07 -20.55
N GLN A 96 8.63 -2.32 -20.40
CA GLN A 96 7.59 -1.37 -20.75
C GLN A 96 6.66 -1.15 -19.56
N ILE A 97 6.34 0.12 -19.28
CA ILE A 97 5.28 0.46 -18.34
C ILE A 97 3.95 0.20 -19.04
N VAL A 98 3.34 -0.95 -18.74
CA VAL A 98 2.06 -1.37 -19.33
C VAL A 98 0.89 -0.70 -18.62
N ARG A 99 1.08 -0.33 -17.35
CA ARG A 99 0.12 0.47 -16.60
C ARG A 99 0.84 1.51 -15.75
N GLU A 100 0.48 2.77 -15.97
CA GLU A 100 0.99 3.87 -15.18
C GLU A 100 0.48 3.86 -13.74
N ARG A 101 1.30 4.39 -12.82
CA ARG A 101 0.88 4.69 -11.46
C ARG A 101 -0.19 5.78 -11.51
N ARG A 102 -1.25 5.63 -10.73
CA ARG A 102 -2.29 6.66 -10.58
C ARG A 102 -2.58 6.91 -9.11
N GLU A 103 -2.70 8.19 -8.74
CA GLU A 103 -3.17 8.60 -7.42
C GLU A 103 -4.60 9.10 -7.53
N THR A 104 -5.46 8.60 -6.66
CA THR A 104 -6.87 8.96 -6.59
C THR A 104 -7.14 9.61 -5.24
N TRP A 105 -7.62 10.85 -5.29
CA TRP A 105 -8.07 11.59 -4.12
C TRP A 105 -9.55 11.38 -3.91
N PHE A 106 -9.97 11.22 -2.66
CA PHE A 106 -11.36 11.10 -2.28
C PHE A 106 -11.57 11.74 -0.90
N GLN A 107 -12.75 12.31 -0.68
CA GLN A 107 -13.07 12.84 0.65
C GLN A 107 -13.24 11.70 1.67
N THR A 108 -12.85 11.96 2.90
CA THR A 108 -12.98 11.07 4.06
C THR A 108 -13.62 11.85 5.20
N PRO A 109 -14.35 11.22 6.14
CA PRO A 109 -14.65 11.86 7.41
C PRO A 109 -13.36 12.39 8.05
N CYS A 110 -13.43 13.61 8.58
CA CYS A 110 -12.32 14.23 9.29
C CYS A 110 -12.01 13.51 10.60
N GLU A 111 -10.79 13.63 11.11
CA GLU A 111 -10.35 12.95 12.34
C GLU A 111 -11.26 13.24 13.53
N GLN A 112 -11.76 14.47 13.66
CA GLN A 112 -12.67 14.84 14.77
C GLN A 112 -14.02 14.13 14.69
N ALA A 113 -14.46 13.74 13.48
CA ALA A 113 -15.69 12.98 13.28
C ALA A 113 -15.48 11.46 13.44
N MET A 114 -14.23 10.98 13.37
CA MET A 114 -13.86 9.57 13.49
C MET A 114 -13.76 9.12 14.95
N THR A 115 -14.79 9.39 15.75
CA THR A 115 -14.85 9.01 17.17
C THR A 115 -14.99 7.50 17.36
N PRO A 116 -14.69 6.96 18.55
CA PRO A 116 -14.91 5.54 18.83
C PRO A 116 -16.34 5.07 18.57
N GLU A 117 -17.35 5.91 18.87
CA GLU A 117 -18.77 5.62 18.61
C GLU A 117 -19.09 5.56 17.12
N PHE A 118 -18.49 6.47 16.33
CA PHE A 118 -18.59 6.45 14.87
C PHE A 118 -17.98 5.17 14.30
N VAL A 119 -16.77 4.81 14.73
CA VAL A 119 -16.09 3.59 14.28
C VAL A 119 -16.83 2.33 14.75
N ALA A 120 -17.42 2.33 15.94
CA ALA A 120 -18.26 1.24 16.40
C ALA A 120 -19.51 1.08 15.53
N SER A 121 -20.10 2.19 15.09
CA SER A 121 -21.22 2.20 14.13
C SER A 121 -20.81 1.65 12.76
N LEU A 122 -19.63 2.05 12.27
CA LEU A 122 -19.02 1.49 11.07
C LEU A 122 -18.80 -0.02 11.18
N GLN A 123 -18.20 -0.50 12.28
CA GLN A 123 -17.97 -1.91 12.51
C GLN A 123 -19.29 -2.70 12.53
N ARG A 124 -20.35 -2.19 13.18
CA ARG A 124 -21.70 -2.80 13.11
C ARG A 124 -22.25 -2.85 11.69
N ALA A 125 -22.14 -1.75 10.94
CA ALA A 125 -22.62 -1.67 9.56
C ALA A 125 -21.88 -2.65 8.63
N LEU A 126 -20.58 -2.85 8.83
CA LEU A 126 -19.75 -3.82 8.11
C LEU A 126 -20.05 -5.26 8.53
N THR A 127 -20.33 -5.52 9.82
CA THR A 127 -20.76 -6.83 10.33
C THR A 127 -22.10 -7.25 9.73
N ALA A 128 -23.07 -6.33 9.65
CA ALA A 128 -24.38 -6.60 9.04
C ALA A 128 -24.28 -7.00 7.56
N ARG A 129 -23.20 -6.61 6.88
CA ARG A 129 -22.88 -6.97 5.50
C ARG A 129 -21.93 -8.17 5.39
N HIS A 130 -21.63 -8.83 6.50
CA HIS A 130 -20.70 -9.96 6.60
C HIS A 130 -19.24 -9.65 6.20
N LEU A 131 -18.84 -8.37 6.20
CA LEU A 131 -17.50 -7.92 5.83
C LEU A 131 -16.54 -7.80 7.03
N TYR A 132 -17.09 -7.72 8.25
CA TYR A 132 -16.35 -7.66 9.51
C TYR A 132 -16.80 -8.78 10.46
N ARG A 133 -15.85 -9.42 11.13
CA ARG A 133 -16.08 -10.55 12.07
C ARG A 133 -15.39 -10.34 13.43
N GLY A 134 -14.94 -9.13 13.72
CA GLY A 134 -14.26 -8.79 14.98
C GLY A 134 -15.22 -8.26 16.05
N PRO A 135 -14.71 -8.00 17.27
CA PRO A 135 -15.47 -7.27 18.28
C PRO A 135 -15.71 -5.82 17.83
N VAL A 136 -16.81 -5.23 18.27
CA VAL A 136 -17.08 -3.81 18.03
C VAL A 136 -16.28 -2.99 19.05
N SER A 137 -14.99 -2.76 18.76
CA SER A 137 -14.07 -2.04 19.65
C SER A 137 -14.16 -0.53 19.56
N GLY A 138 -14.72 0.02 18.47
CA GLY A 138 -14.62 1.45 18.17
C GLY A 138 -13.24 1.89 17.70
N GLU A 139 -12.32 0.95 17.47
CA GLU A 139 -10.98 1.26 16.98
C GLU A 139 -10.87 1.02 15.48
N MET A 140 -10.31 1.98 14.76
CA MET A 140 -9.95 1.81 13.35
C MET A 140 -8.67 0.96 13.26
N ASP A 141 -8.78 -0.33 13.55
CA ASP A 141 -7.69 -1.29 13.54
C ASP A 141 -7.45 -1.89 12.14
N ALA A 142 -6.46 -2.78 12.02
CA ALA A 142 -6.14 -3.44 10.75
C ALA A 142 -7.32 -4.28 10.22
N ARG A 143 -8.11 -4.91 11.10
CA ARG A 143 -9.27 -5.72 10.72
C ARG A 143 -10.40 -4.82 10.18
N THR A 144 -10.64 -3.69 10.81
CA THR A 144 -11.64 -2.69 10.41
C THR A 144 -11.25 -2.08 9.07
N ARG A 145 -9.99 -1.64 8.90
CA ARG A 145 -9.47 -1.16 7.62
C ARG A 145 -9.60 -2.20 6.50
N ALA A 146 -9.33 -3.47 6.79
CA ALA A 146 -9.51 -4.55 5.80
C ALA A 146 -10.99 -4.74 5.42
N ALA A 147 -11.92 -4.61 6.37
CA ALA A 147 -13.35 -4.67 6.09
C ALA A 147 -13.84 -3.45 5.27
N VAL A 148 -13.36 -2.25 5.60
CA VAL A 148 -13.59 -1.03 4.79
C VAL A 148 -13.09 -1.22 3.36
N ARG A 149 -11.87 -1.73 3.17
CA ARG A 149 -11.33 -2.04 1.85
C ARG A 149 -12.23 -2.99 1.06
N ARG A 150 -12.69 -4.09 1.68
CA ARG A 150 -13.61 -5.04 1.03
C ARG A 150 -14.96 -4.42 0.66
N TYR A 151 -15.47 -3.49 1.48
CA TYR A 151 -16.70 -2.76 1.18
C TYR A 151 -16.53 -1.83 -0.04
N GLN A 152 -15.39 -1.14 -0.12
CA GLN A 152 -15.14 -0.11 -1.14
C GLN A 152 -14.60 -0.66 -2.47
N GLN A 153 -13.97 -1.83 -2.45
CA GLN A 153 -13.41 -2.45 -3.65
C GLN A 153 -14.44 -2.63 -4.78
N PRO A 154 -15.67 -3.14 -4.57
CA PRO A 154 -16.69 -3.21 -5.63
C PRO A 154 -17.19 -1.82 -6.08
N LEU A 155 -16.99 -0.77 -5.28
CA LEU A 155 -17.30 0.62 -5.62
C LEU A 155 -16.14 1.30 -6.40
N GLY A 156 -15.11 0.55 -6.78
CA GLY A 156 -13.96 1.05 -7.53
C GLY A 156 -12.86 1.69 -6.67
N LEU A 157 -12.92 1.58 -5.35
CA LEU A 157 -11.93 2.15 -4.44
C LEU A 157 -11.26 1.08 -3.58
N ASP A 158 -10.01 0.74 -3.90
CA ASP A 158 -9.24 -0.28 -3.19
C ASP A 158 -8.48 0.26 -1.96
N SER A 159 -9.19 0.97 -1.06
CA SER A 159 -8.59 1.66 0.09
C SER A 159 -9.14 1.21 1.43
N GLY A 160 -8.28 1.14 2.45
CA GLY A 160 -8.71 0.94 3.85
C GLY A 160 -9.14 2.23 4.57
N ILE A 161 -8.98 3.40 3.93
CA ILE A 161 -9.51 4.67 4.43
C ILE A 161 -10.97 4.77 4.03
N LEU A 162 -11.86 5.09 4.98
CA LEU A 162 -13.28 5.22 4.71
C LEU A 162 -13.57 6.48 3.90
N SER A 163 -14.06 6.31 2.67
CA SER A 163 -14.52 7.44 1.87
C SER A 163 -15.83 8.01 2.44
N LEU A 164 -16.02 9.32 2.28
CA LEU A 164 -17.24 10.01 2.67
C LEU A 164 -18.46 9.48 1.90
N ALA A 165 -18.27 9.06 0.65
CA ALA A 165 -19.28 8.39 -0.16
C ALA A 165 -19.73 7.07 0.48
N ALA A 166 -18.78 6.18 0.82
CA ALA A 166 -19.09 4.92 1.51
C ALA A 166 -19.73 5.18 2.89
N ALA A 167 -19.26 6.17 3.64
CA ALA A 167 -19.85 6.53 4.93
C ALA A 167 -21.32 6.96 4.80
N ARG A 168 -21.66 7.70 3.74
CA ARG A 168 -23.05 8.07 3.42
C ARG A 168 -23.90 6.87 3.02
N GLU A 169 -23.40 5.97 2.18
CA GLU A 169 -24.11 4.74 1.80
C GLU A 169 -24.36 3.80 2.98
N LEU A 170 -23.43 3.77 3.93
CA LEU A 170 -23.58 3.02 5.19
C LEU A 170 -24.52 3.70 6.19
N GLY A 171 -25.01 4.92 5.89
CA GLY A 171 -25.89 5.70 6.77
C GLY A 171 -25.19 6.31 7.97
N LEU A 172 -23.86 6.45 7.92
CA LEU A 172 -23.04 6.99 9.01
C LEU A 172 -22.89 8.52 8.96
N VAL A 173 -23.08 9.11 7.77
CA VAL A 173 -22.97 10.55 7.54
C VAL A 173 -24.24 11.02 6.82
N ALA A 174 -24.79 12.14 7.29
CA ALA A 174 -25.97 12.75 6.68
C ALA A 174 -25.67 13.21 5.24
N VAL A 175 -26.65 13.01 4.36
CA VAL A 175 -26.68 13.59 3.01
C VAL A 175 -27.64 14.77 3.08
N GLU A 176 -27.20 15.95 2.63
CA GLU A 176 -28.11 17.09 2.52
C GLU A 176 -29.22 16.75 1.51
N ARG A 177 -30.46 17.08 1.87
CA ARG A 177 -31.59 16.95 0.95
C ARG A 177 -31.65 18.22 0.11
N ASP A 178 -31.59 18.05 -1.21
CA ASP A 178 -31.87 19.15 -2.13
C ASP A 178 -33.25 19.74 -1.80
N LYS A 179 -33.27 21.03 -1.46
CA LYS A 179 -34.52 21.77 -1.32
C LYS A 179 -35.01 22.04 -2.75
N THR A 180 -35.86 21.15 -3.25
CA THR A 180 -36.66 21.40 -4.45
C THR A 180 -37.76 22.41 -4.14
#